data_AF-A0A8D1DAN4-F1
#
_entry.id   AF-A0A8D1DAN4-F1
#
_cell.length_a   1.000
_cell.length_b   1.000
_cell.length_c   1.000
_cell.angle_alpha   90.00
_cell.angle_beta   90.00
_cell.angle_gamma   90.00
#
_symmetry.space_group_name_H-M   'P 1'
#
loop_
_entity.id
_entity.type
_entity.pdbx_description
1 polymer ?
#
loop_
_entity_poly.entity_id
_entity_poly.type
_entity_poly.pdbx_seq_one_letter_code
_entity_poly.pdbx_strand_id
1 'polypeptide(L)'
;MKRQQVRTQMRERENPPENQPSDQEILSLQEKDFRLLMLKMMQDIGNKLEAKMGNLQETLTKEIQDIKLKQEEMQNTITEIKNALEAANSRIQEAEERISEVEDRLVEITDAEQKREKRLKTNEESLRELWDNVKCTNIRIIGVPEGEEREKGTEKIFQEIIAKNFPNMGKESLTQIQEAQRVPYKIKPRRNTPTHIIIKLTKIKDKEKILKAAREKKQVTYKGTPIRLSADFSAETLQARREWHDILHVMKGKKPPTKITLPSKALLHI
;
A
#
# COMPACT_ATOMS: atom_id res chain seq x y z
N MET A 1 -7.43 128.34 61.11
CA MET A 1 -7.22 128.72 62.52
C MET A 1 -5.72 128.82 62.79
N LYS A 2 -5.37 129.69 63.75
CA LYS A 2 -4.06 130.19 64.23
C LYS A 2 -2.89 129.18 64.26
N ARG A 3 -1.72 129.60 63.73
CA ARG A 3 -0.43 129.95 64.43
C ARG A 3 0.34 128.71 64.93
N GLN A 4 1.66 128.56 64.79
CA GLN A 4 2.68 129.56 65.14
C GLN A 4 4.07 129.17 64.58
N GLN A 5 4.81 130.18 64.13
CA GLN A 5 6.24 130.16 63.77
C GLN A 5 7.14 129.95 65.00
N VAL A 6 8.35 129.38 64.81
CA VAL A 6 9.63 129.97 65.25
C VAL A 6 10.76 129.55 64.29
N ARG A 7 11.70 130.47 64.07
CA ARG A 7 12.74 130.60 63.04
C ARG A 7 14.09 130.83 63.73
N THR A 8 15.19 130.15 63.35
CA THR A 8 16.62 130.57 63.45
C THR A 8 17.54 129.37 63.14
N GLN A 9 18.71 129.42 62.50
CA GLN A 9 19.44 130.36 61.64
C GLN A 9 20.55 129.54 60.93
N MET A 10 21.03 130.05 59.79
CA MET A 10 21.96 129.46 58.82
C MET A 10 23.38 129.17 59.36
N ARG A 11 24.04 128.14 58.80
CA ARG A 11 25.49 128.19 58.51
C ARG A 11 25.85 127.24 57.36
N GLU A 12 26.14 127.80 56.20
CA GLU A 12 26.77 127.12 55.06
C GLU A 12 28.22 126.77 55.41
N ARG A 13 28.70 125.61 54.92
CA ARG A 13 30.12 125.39 54.55
C ARG A 13 30.31 124.12 53.72
N GLU A 14 30.54 124.37 52.43
CA GLU A 14 31.52 123.78 51.50
C GLU A 14 31.64 122.25 51.33
N ASN A 15 31.42 121.79 50.08
CA ASN A 15 31.73 120.46 49.55
C ASN A 15 33.24 120.28 49.27
N PRO A 16 33.79 119.06 49.45
CA PRO A 16 34.84 118.56 48.54
C PRO A 16 34.74 117.03 48.28
N PRO A 17 35.63 116.39 47.48
CA PRO A 17 35.58 116.21 46.01
C PRO A 17 35.36 114.75 45.56
N GLU A 18 35.10 114.55 44.25
CA GLU A 18 35.00 113.25 43.57
C GLU A 18 36.27 112.38 43.74
N ASN A 19 36.09 111.11 44.15
CA ASN A 19 37.16 110.12 44.30
C ASN A 19 37.27 109.21 43.06
N GLN A 20 38.49 109.00 42.57
CA GLN A 20 38.87 107.86 41.74
C GLN A 20 38.97 106.58 42.60
N PRO A 21 38.66 105.39 42.05
CA PRO A 21 38.63 104.15 42.81
C PRO A 21 40.03 103.65 43.17
N SER A 22 40.16 103.05 44.36
CA SER A 22 41.42 102.57 44.94
C SER A 22 41.87 101.20 44.40
N ASP A 23 43.17 100.88 44.49
CA ASP A 23 43.75 99.59 44.03
C ASP A 23 43.08 98.34 44.65
N GLN A 24 42.48 98.47 45.85
CA GLN A 24 41.66 97.42 46.48
C GLN A 24 40.30 97.22 45.78
N GLU A 25 39.71 98.28 45.23
CA GLU A 25 38.48 98.18 44.44
C GLU A 25 38.77 97.50 43.09
N ILE A 26 39.91 97.80 42.47
CA ILE A 26 40.36 97.19 41.20
C ILE A 26 40.62 95.67 41.35
N LEU A 27 41.32 95.25 42.42
CA LEU A 27 41.54 93.82 42.72
C LEU A 27 40.23 93.07 43.02
N SER A 28 39.27 93.72 43.72
CA SER A 28 37.96 93.15 44.02
C SER A 28 37.04 93.01 42.79
N LEU A 29 37.22 93.87 41.78
CA LEU A 29 36.52 93.84 40.50
C LEU A 29 36.99 92.62 39.66
N GLN A 30 38.29 92.37 39.57
CA GLN A 30 38.85 91.22 38.84
C GLN A 30 38.42 89.85 39.40
N GLU A 31 38.29 89.72 40.73
CA GLU A 31 37.82 88.49 41.36
C GLU A 31 36.33 88.23 41.09
N LYS A 32 35.50 89.29 41.05
CA LYS A 32 34.07 89.19 40.69
C LYS A 32 33.90 88.75 39.23
N ASP A 33 34.72 89.30 38.32
CA ASP A 33 34.70 88.91 36.90
C ASP A 33 35.13 87.45 36.69
N PHE A 34 36.15 86.98 37.43
CA PHE A 34 36.54 85.56 37.41
C PHE A 34 35.44 84.63 37.96
N ARG A 35 34.79 85.01 39.06
CA ARG A 35 33.65 84.25 39.62
C ARG A 35 32.45 84.20 38.66
N LEU A 36 32.17 85.30 37.95
CA LEU A 36 31.13 85.36 36.93
C LEU A 36 31.45 84.46 35.73
N LEU A 37 32.71 84.44 35.29
CA LEU A 37 33.19 83.54 34.24
C LEU A 37 33.04 82.06 34.64
N MET A 38 33.40 81.71 35.87
CA MET A 38 33.24 80.36 36.42
C MET A 38 31.76 79.94 36.50
N LEU A 39 30.86 80.83 36.94
CA LEU A 39 29.42 80.58 36.96
C LEU A 39 28.87 80.31 35.55
N LYS A 40 29.29 81.09 34.55
CA LYS A 40 28.87 80.91 33.16
C LYS A 40 29.37 79.57 32.59
N MET A 41 30.62 79.19 32.87
CA MET A 41 31.13 77.87 32.46
C MET A 41 30.40 76.72 33.16
N MET A 42 30.09 76.84 34.45
CA MET A 42 29.31 75.83 35.18
C MET A 42 27.89 75.71 34.62
N GLN A 43 27.26 76.83 34.26
CA GLN A 43 25.94 76.85 33.64
C GLN A 43 25.96 76.20 32.25
N ASP A 44 26.96 76.52 31.42
CA ASP A 44 27.12 75.90 30.10
C ASP A 44 27.36 74.38 30.21
N ILE A 45 28.16 73.94 31.18
CA ILE A 45 28.37 72.51 31.47
C ILE A 45 27.05 71.87 31.94
N GLY A 46 26.33 72.50 32.85
CA GLY A 46 25.03 72.03 33.35
C GLY A 46 24.02 71.85 32.20
N ASN A 47 23.85 72.89 31.38
CA ASN A 47 22.97 72.87 30.21
C ASN A 47 23.37 71.75 29.21
N LYS A 48 24.68 71.57 28.96
CA LYS A 48 25.19 70.52 28.06
C LYS A 48 24.95 69.11 28.63
N LEU A 49 25.04 68.96 29.94
CA LEU A 49 24.80 67.70 30.64
C LEU A 49 23.29 67.36 30.64
N GLU A 50 22.44 68.36 30.89
CA GLU A 50 20.98 68.23 30.83
C GLU A 50 20.50 67.87 29.41
N ALA A 51 21.03 68.52 28.37
CA ALA A 51 20.74 68.17 26.98
C ALA A 51 21.17 66.74 26.64
N LYS A 52 22.36 66.30 27.08
CA LYS A 52 22.80 64.91 26.90
C LYS A 52 21.91 63.92 27.65
N MET A 53 21.46 64.27 28.85
CA MET A 53 20.57 63.45 29.66
C MET A 53 19.18 63.33 29.02
N GLY A 54 18.64 64.44 28.51
CA GLY A 54 17.39 64.44 27.75
C GLY A 54 17.46 63.58 26.49
N ASN A 55 18.54 63.70 25.70
CA ASN A 55 18.75 62.86 24.51
C ASN A 55 18.86 61.37 24.87
N LEU A 56 19.55 61.03 25.96
CA LEU A 56 19.67 59.64 26.43
C LEU A 56 18.30 59.11 26.88
N GLN A 57 17.54 59.90 27.64
CA GLN A 57 16.20 59.54 28.10
C GLN A 57 15.25 59.32 26.91
N GLU A 58 15.29 60.19 25.90
CA GLU A 58 14.48 60.06 24.70
C GLU A 58 14.83 58.79 23.92
N THR A 59 16.13 58.50 23.76
CA THR A 59 16.61 57.29 23.06
C THR A 59 16.18 56.02 23.80
N LEU A 60 16.38 55.96 25.12
CA LEU A 60 15.97 54.82 25.94
C LEU A 60 14.45 54.62 25.91
N THR A 61 13.66 55.70 25.92
CA THR A 61 12.20 55.60 25.87
C THR A 61 11.73 55.01 24.55
N LYS A 62 12.32 55.44 23.42
CA LYS A 62 12.03 54.89 22.08
C LYS A 62 12.37 53.40 22.01
N GLU A 63 13.56 53.00 22.46
CA GLU A 63 13.97 51.59 22.47
C GLU A 63 13.05 50.70 23.33
N ILE A 64 12.66 51.18 24.53
CA ILE A 64 11.71 50.45 25.40
C ILE A 64 10.36 50.26 24.70
N GLN A 65 9.89 51.27 23.98
CA GLN A 65 8.61 51.20 23.27
C GLN A 65 8.67 50.22 22.09
N ASP A 66 9.78 50.22 21.33
CA ASP A 66 10.01 49.25 20.25
C ASP A 66 10.10 47.82 20.78
N ILE A 67 10.75 47.60 21.93
CA ILE A 67 10.81 46.29 22.58
C ILE A 67 9.43 45.82 23.00
N LYS A 68 8.59 46.70 23.56
CA LYS A 68 7.22 46.37 23.95
C LYS A 68 6.37 45.96 22.75
N LEU A 69 6.44 46.70 21.65
CA LEU A 69 5.72 46.35 20.41
C LEU A 69 6.14 44.97 19.89
N LYS A 70 7.44 44.71 19.80
CA LYS A 70 7.97 43.39 19.38
C LYS A 70 7.55 42.28 20.34
N GLN A 71 7.47 42.56 21.65
CA GLN A 71 7.01 41.60 22.64
C GLN A 71 5.53 41.26 22.44
N GLU A 72 4.67 42.24 22.12
CA GLU A 72 3.26 42.01 21.82
C GLU A 72 3.05 41.19 20.54
N GLU A 73 3.78 41.51 19.46
CA GLU A 73 3.79 40.72 18.22
C GLU A 73 4.20 39.26 18.48
N MET A 74 5.24 39.05 19.30
CA MET A 74 5.69 37.72 19.69
C MET A 74 4.63 36.96 20.50
N GLN A 75 3.90 37.62 21.40
CA GLN A 75 2.82 36.98 22.17
C GLN A 75 1.65 36.56 21.29
N ASN A 76 1.28 37.40 20.30
CA ASN A 76 0.23 37.08 19.35
C ASN A 76 0.60 35.84 18.51
N THR A 77 1.81 35.80 17.96
CA THR A 77 2.30 34.65 17.18
C THR A 77 2.41 33.37 18.01
N ILE A 78 2.87 33.45 19.27
CA ILE A 78 2.87 32.29 20.18
C ILE A 78 1.45 31.75 20.39
N THR A 79 0.46 32.63 20.54
CA THR A 79 -0.93 32.24 20.74
C THR A 79 -1.50 31.55 19.51
N GLU A 80 -1.22 32.08 18.31
CA GLU A 80 -1.61 31.45 17.04
C GLU A 80 -0.98 30.06 16.88
N ILE A 81 0.31 29.92 17.19
CA ILE A 81 1.03 28.63 17.13
C ILE A 81 0.40 27.63 18.10
N LYS A 82 0.09 28.06 19.33
CA LYS A 82 -0.54 27.20 20.34
C LYS A 82 -1.89 26.67 19.86
N ASN A 83 -2.74 27.54 19.33
CA ASN A 83 -4.05 27.14 18.82
C ASN A 83 -3.93 26.18 17.63
N ALA A 84 -2.99 26.44 16.71
CA ALA A 84 -2.71 25.54 15.59
C ALA A 84 -2.20 24.16 16.05
N LEU A 85 -1.37 24.13 17.10
CA LEU A 85 -0.86 22.89 17.68
C LEU A 85 -1.96 22.07 18.34
N GLU A 86 -2.85 22.70 19.12
CA GLU A 86 -4.00 22.03 19.72
C GLU A 86 -4.94 21.45 18.65
N ALA A 87 -5.23 22.22 17.60
CA ALA A 87 -6.04 21.74 16.47
C ALA A 87 -5.38 20.57 15.72
N ALA A 88 -4.05 20.61 15.52
CA ALA A 88 -3.31 19.51 14.93
C ALA A 88 -3.36 18.25 15.80
N ASN A 89 -3.23 18.40 17.12
CA ASN A 89 -3.25 17.28 18.06
C ASN A 89 -4.60 16.56 18.07
N SER A 90 -5.71 17.29 18.07
CA SER A 90 -7.05 16.67 17.96
C SER A 90 -7.22 15.90 16.66
N ARG A 91 -6.71 16.43 15.53
CA ARG A 91 -6.76 15.72 14.24
C ARG A 91 -5.88 14.46 14.23
N ILE A 92 -4.76 14.46 14.93
CA ILE A 92 -3.89 13.28 15.06
C ILE A 92 -4.60 12.19 15.86
N GLN A 93 -5.22 12.54 17.00
CA GLN A 93 -5.98 11.58 17.80
C GLN A 93 -7.13 10.94 17.02
N GLU A 94 -7.90 11.75 16.27
CA GLU A 94 -8.95 11.22 15.38
C GLU A 94 -8.38 10.27 14.32
N ALA A 95 -7.22 10.60 13.74
CA ALA A 95 -6.57 9.74 12.76
C ALA A 95 -6.08 8.42 13.39
N GLU A 96 -5.53 8.46 14.60
CA GLU A 96 -5.08 7.27 15.35
C GLU A 96 -6.24 6.33 15.65
N GLU A 97 -7.38 6.85 16.12
CA GLU A 97 -8.59 6.04 16.36
C GLU A 97 -9.09 5.38 15.06
N ARG A 98 -9.13 6.14 13.96
CA ARG A 98 -9.53 5.61 12.65
C ARG A 98 -8.55 4.56 12.11
N ILE A 99 -7.26 4.71 12.36
CA ILE A 99 -6.25 3.72 12.01
C ILE A 99 -6.48 2.44 12.82
N SER A 100 -6.70 2.55 14.13
CA SER A 100 -7.01 1.40 14.99
C SER A 100 -8.24 0.63 14.49
N GLU A 101 -9.33 1.33 14.14
CA GLU A 101 -10.54 0.68 13.61
C GLU A 101 -10.28 -0.05 12.28
N VAL A 102 -9.48 0.55 11.40
CA VAL A 102 -9.12 -0.07 10.12
C VAL A 102 -8.22 -1.30 10.33
N GLU A 103 -7.28 -1.25 11.27
CA GLU A 103 -6.40 -2.37 11.61
C GLU A 103 -7.22 -3.58 12.11
N ASP A 104 -8.17 -3.35 13.02
CA ASP A 104 -9.05 -4.42 13.51
C ASP A 104 -9.86 -5.05 12.36
N ARG A 105 -10.43 -4.21 11.47
CA ARG A 105 -11.17 -4.69 10.30
C ARG A 105 -10.30 -5.47 9.32
N LEU A 106 -9.02 -5.11 9.16
CA LEU A 106 -8.09 -5.82 8.29
C LEU A 106 -7.81 -7.24 8.80
N VAL A 107 -7.73 -7.43 10.11
CA VAL A 107 -7.57 -8.76 10.72
C VAL A 107 -8.79 -9.63 10.40
N GLU A 108 -10.01 -9.12 10.61
CA GLU A 108 -11.25 -9.85 10.29
C GLU A 108 -11.36 -10.22 8.81
N ILE A 109 -10.98 -9.30 7.91
CA ILE A 109 -10.98 -9.54 6.46
C ILE A 109 -9.99 -10.66 6.13
N THR A 110 -8.79 -10.63 6.69
CA THR A 110 -7.75 -11.64 6.45
C THR A 110 -8.21 -13.03 6.86
N ASP A 111 -8.80 -13.15 8.04
CA ASP A 111 -9.34 -14.43 8.54
C ASP A 111 -10.49 -14.94 7.65
N ALA A 112 -11.38 -14.04 7.21
CA ALA A 112 -12.46 -14.38 6.29
C ALA A 112 -11.93 -14.83 4.92
N GLU A 113 -10.88 -14.20 4.41
CA GLU A 113 -10.21 -14.58 3.15
C GLU A 113 -9.56 -15.96 3.25
N GLN A 114 -8.79 -16.23 4.31
CA GLN A 114 -8.20 -17.56 4.53
C GLN A 114 -9.28 -18.65 4.62
N LYS A 115 -10.41 -18.37 5.27
CA LYS A 115 -11.55 -19.30 5.34
C LYS A 115 -12.19 -19.51 3.98
N ARG A 116 -12.36 -18.45 3.16
CA ARG A 116 -12.86 -18.57 1.78
C ARG A 116 -11.90 -19.36 0.90
N GLU A 117 -10.60 -19.14 1.03
CA GLU A 117 -9.57 -19.85 0.26
C GLU A 117 -9.60 -21.36 0.56
N LYS A 118 -9.66 -21.74 1.85
CA LYS A 118 -9.81 -23.16 2.25
C LYS A 118 -11.06 -23.79 1.63
N ARG A 119 -12.20 -23.08 1.66
CA ARG A 119 -13.45 -23.55 1.03
C ARG A 119 -13.31 -23.70 -0.49
N LEU A 120 -12.64 -22.77 -1.16
CA LEU A 120 -12.40 -22.85 -2.60
C LEU A 120 -11.52 -24.05 -2.97
N LYS A 121 -10.44 -24.29 -2.23
CA LYS A 121 -9.60 -25.48 -2.40
C LYS A 121 -10.41 -26.77 -2.26
N THR A 122 -11.18 -26.91 -1.18
CA THR A 122 -12.05 -28.08 -0.99
C THR A 122 -13.09 -28.23 -2.10
N ASN A 123 -13.67 -27.13 -2.57
CA ASN A 123 -14.63 -27.14 -3.68
C ASN A 123 -13.96 -27.57 -5.00
N GLU A 124 -12.75 -27.10 -5.30
CA GLU A 124 -11.99 -27.50 -6.48
C GLU A 124 -11.68 -29.00 -6.46
N GLU A 125 -11.22 -29.52 -5.33
CA GLU A 125 -10.97 -30.96 -5.16
C GLU A 125 -12.25 -31.77 -5.31
N SER A 126 -13.36 -31.31 -4.72
CA SER A 126 -14.66 -31.94 -4.84
C SER A 126 -15.16 -31.95 -6.29
N LEU A 127 -14.98 -30.84 -7.02
CA LEU A 127 -15.35 -30.74 -8.45
C LEU A 127 -14.49 -31.68 -9.30
N ARG A 128 -13.19 -31.77 -9.02
CA ARG A 128 -12.28 -32.72 -9.68
C ARG A 128 -12.74 -34.15 -9.47
N GLU A 129 -13.07 -34.53 -8.23
CA GLU A 129 -13.60 -35.85 -7.90
C GLU A 129 -14.95 -36.13 -8.58
N LEU A 130 -15.89 -35.19 -8.56
CA LEU A 130 -17.17 -35.32 -9.26
C LEU A 130 -16.99 -35.49 -10.76
N TRP A 131 -16.10 -34.73 -11.39
CA TRP A 131 -15.81 -34.87 -12.81
C TRP A 131 -15.16 -36.20 -13.15
N ASP A 132 -14.20 -36.66 -12.34
CA ASP A 132 -13.59 -37.97 -12.52
C ASP A 132 -14.60 -39.10 -12.28
N ASN A 133 -15.55 -38.92 -11.35
CA ASN A 133 -16.67 -39.84 -11.13
C ASN A 133 -17.62 -39.86 -12.33
N VAL A 134 -17.98 -38.73 -12.92
CA VAL A 134 -18.81 -38.69 -14.14
C VAL A 134 -18.11 -39.36 -15.31
N LYS A 135 -16.78 -39.19 -15.42
CA LYS A 135 -15.95 -39.78 -16.48
C LYS A 135 -15.46 -41.19 -16.16
N CYS A 136 -15.78 -41.74 -14.99
CA CYS A 136 -15.20 -42.98 -14.51
C CYS A 136 -15.57 -44.17 -15.42
N THR A 137 -16.67 -44.10 -16.17
CA THR A 137 -17.08 -45.11 -17.15
C THR A 137 -16.73 -44.77 -18.60
N ASN A 138 -16.11 -43.62 -18.86
CA ASN A 138 -15.78 -43.16 -20.20
C ASN A 138 -14.46 -43.77 -20.72
N ILE A 139 -14.47 -44.22 -21.97
CA ILE A 139 -13.31 -44.60 -22.78
C ILE A 139 -13.14 -43.58 -23.89
N ARG A 140 -11.91 -43.13 -24.10
CA ARG A 140 -11.50 -42.27 -25.21
C ARG A 140 -10.80 -43.09 -26.28
N ILE A 141 -11.28 -42.99 -27.51
CA ILE A 141 -10.70 -43.61 -28.71
C ILE A 141 -10.06 -42.53 -29.57
N ILE A 142 -8.80 -42.72 -29.94
CA ILE A 142 -8.02 -41.79 -30.74
C ILE A 142 -7.51 -42.52 -31.99
N GLY A 143 -7.60 -41.85 -33.16
CA GLY A 143 -7.07 -42.35 -34.43
C GLY A 143 -8.10 -42.99 -35.36
N VAL A 144 -9.39 -42.97 -35.01
CA VAL A 144 -10.46 -43.41 -35.93
C VAL A 144 -10.68 -42.33 -36.99
N PRO A 145 -10.68 -42.64 -38.29
CA PRO A 145 -10.91 -41.67 -39.37
C PRO A 145 -12.23 -40.89 -39.22
N GLU A 146 -12.29 -39.66 -39.72
CA GLU A 146 -13.51 -38.85 -39.69
C GLU A 146 -14.50 -39.33 -40.76
N GLY A 147 -15.80 -39.36 -40.42
CA GLY A 147 -16.88 -39.71 -41.37
C GLY A 147 -17.39 -41.15 -41.25
N GLU A 148 -16.62 -42.05 -40.65
CA GLU A 148 -17.00 -43.45 -40.38
C GLU A 148 -18.29 -43.55 -39.53
N GLU A 149 -18.55 -42.56 -38.68
CA GLU A 149 -19.76 -42.52 -37.85
C GLU A 149 -21.05 -42.38 -38.67
N ARG A 150 -21.00 -41.74 -39.84
CA ARG A 150 -22.20 -41.43 -40.64
C ARG A 150 -22.85 -42.69 -41.21
N GLU A 151 -22.06 -43.73 -41.46
CA GLU A 151 -22.53 -44.96 -42.08
C GLU A 151 -23.08 -45.95 -41.03
N LYS A 152 -22.37 -46.11 -39.90
CA LYS A 152 -22.63 -47.20 -38.95
C LYS A 152 -22.92 -46.75 -37.52
N GLY A 153 -22.70 -45.47 -37.19
CA GLY A 153 -22.76 -44.97 -35.82
C GLY A 153 -21.50 -45.30 -35.02
N THR A 154 -21.17 -44.43 -34.05
CA THR A 154 -20.04 -44.54 -33.12
C THR A 154 -20.04 -45.84 -32.30
N GLU A 155 -21.23 -46.33 -31.93
CA GLU A 155 -21.40 -47.57 -31.15
C GLU A 155 -20.92 -48.80 -31.92
N LYS A 156 -21.31 -48.91 -33.20
CA LYS A 156 -20.89 -50.05 -34.04
C LYS A 156 -19.39 -50.03 -34.29
N ILE A 157 -18.78 -48.86 -34.45
CA ILE A 157 -17.32 -48.71 -34.55
C ILE A 157 -16.65 -49.31 -33.32
N PHE A 158 -17.14 -48.98 -32.12
CA PHE A 158 -16.60 -49.55 -30.89
C PHE A 158 -16.78 -51.06 -30.83
N GLN A 159 -17.95 -51.59 -31.22
CA GLN A 159 -18.19 -53.03 -31.26
C GLN A 159 -17.26 -53.76 -32.25
N GLU A 160 -17.03 -53.20 -33.44
CA GLU A 160 -16.06 -53.72 -34.41
C GLU A 160 -14.63 -53.73 -33.84
N ILE A 161 -14.22 -52.67 -33.12
CA ILE A 161 -12.92 -52.59 -32.45
C ILE A 161 -12.78 -53.70 -31.41
N ILE A 162 -13.78 -53.89 -30.54
CA ILE A 162 -13.73 -54.89 -29.47
C ILE A 162 -13.73 -56.30 -30.07
N ALA A 163 -14.62 -56.62 -31.00
CA ALA A 163 -14.71 -57.94 -31.63
C ALA A 163 -13.41 -58.32 -32.36
N LYS A 164 -12.82 -57.36 -33.10
CA LYS A 164 -11.56 -57.59 -33.81
C LYS A 164 -10.37 -57.73 -32.87
N ASN A 165 -10.32 -56.94 -31.79
CA ASN A 165 -9.13 -56.85 -30.96
C ASN A 165 -9.13 -57.76 -29.73
N PHE A 166 -10.30 -58.02 -29.16
CA PHE A 166 -10.50 -58.70 -27.89
C PHE A 166 -11.61 -59.78 -28.02
N PRO A 167 -11.43 -60.81 -28.88
CA PRO A 167 -12.46 -61.81 -29.16
C PRO A 167 -12.90 -62.59 -27.90
N ASN A 168 -12.02 -62.68 -26.90
CA ASN A 168 -12.27 -63.41 -25.65
C ASN A 168 -13.16 -62.65 -24.64
N MET A 169 -13.61 -61.42 -24.94
CA MET A 169 -14.44 -60.62 -24.02
C MET A 169 -15.93 -60.99 -24.01
N GLY A 170 -16.36 -61.94 -24.86
CA GLY A 170 -17.75 -62.39 -24.96
C GLY A 170 -18.71 -61.33 -25.51
N LYS A 171 -19.89 -61.74 -26.00
CA LYS A 171 -20.90 -60.80 -26.55
C LYS A 171 -21.55 -59.92 -25.46
N GLU A 172 -21.42 -60.29 -24.19
CA GLU A 172 -22.03 -59.60 -23.04
C GLU A 172 -21.40 -58.24 -22.71
N SER A 173 -20.17 -57.99 -23.15
CA SER A 173 -19.47 -56.71 -22.95
C SER A 173 -19.84 -55.66 -24.02
N LEU A 174 -20.51 -56.06 -25.11
CA LEU A 174 -20.85 -55.21 -26.26
C LEU A 174 -22.20 -54.49 -26.13
N THR A 175 -23.07 -54.92 -25.21
CA THR A 175 -24.44 -54.41 -25.00
C THR A 175 -24.54 -53.34 -23.91
N GLN A 176 -23.42 -52.89 -23.38
CA GLN A 176 -23.34 -52.01 -22.20
C GLN A 176 -22.87 -50.58 -22.52
N ILE A 177 -23.12 -50.10 -23.74
CA ILE A 177 -22.86 -48.71 -24.12
C ILE A 177 -24.06 -47.86 -23.72
N GLN A 178 -23.84 -46.83 -22.92
CA GLN A 178 -24.86 -45.83 -22.58
C GLN A 178 -24.88 -44.69 -23.60
N GLU A 179 -23.72 -44.29 -24.07
CA GLU A 179 -23.57 -43.18 -25.00
C GLU A 179 -22.27 -43.35 -25.78
N ALA A 180 -22.29 -43.01 -27.07
CA ALA A 180 -21.10 -42.99 -27.89
C ALA A 180 -21.13 -41.76 -28.79
N GLN A 181 -20.18 -40.85 -28.62
CA GLN A 181 -20.17 -39.61 -29.39
C GLN A 181 -18.75 -39.16 -29.73
N ARG A 182 -18.63 -38.49 -30.87
CA ARG A 182 -17.39 -37.86 -31.32
C ARG A 182 -17.33 -36.43 -30.78
N VAL A 183 -16.22 -36.09 -30.12
CA VAL A 183 -16.07 -34.83 -29.38
C VAL A 183 -14.86 -34.03 -29.88
N PRO A 184 -15.03 -32.73 -30.19
CA PRO A 184 -16.29 -31.98 -30.26
C PRO A 184 -17.13 -32.36 -31.50
N TYR A 185 -18.46 -32.21 -31.41
CA TYR A 185 -19.40 -32.55 -32.50
C TYR A 185 -19.14 -31.79 -33.80
N LYS A 186 -18.65 -30.54 -33.71
CA LYS A 186 -18.29 -29.72 -34.87
C LYS A 186 -16.85 -30.00 -35.30
N ILE A 187 -16.70 -30.64 -36.46
CA ILE A 187 -15.41 -30.83 -37.13
C ILE A 187 -14.87 -29.45 -37.55
N LYS A 188 -13.66 -29.10 -37.11
CA LYS A 188 -12.97 -27.88 -37.56
C LYS A 188 -12.13 -28.23 -38.79
N PRO A 189 -12.33 -27.59 -39.96
CA PRO A 189 -11.63 -27.95 -41.19
C PRO A 189 -10.11 -27.75 -41.13
N ARG A 190 -9.60 -26.96 -40.17
CA ARG A 190 -8.16 -26.70 -39.96
C ARG A 190 -7.42 -27.77 -39.14
N ARG A 191 -8.09 -28.85 -38.69
CA ARG A 191 -7.44 -29.91 -37.90
C ARG A 191 -7.04 -31.08 -38.79
N ASN A 192 -5.76 -31.42 -38.78
CA ASN A 192 -5.20 -32.54 -39.56
C ASN A 192 -5.29 -33.89 -38.81
N THR A 193 -5.63 -33.87 -37.52
CA THR A 193 -5.78 -35.08 -36.69
C THR A 193 -7.25 -35.39 -36.44
N PRO A 194 -7.69 -36.65 -36.62
CA PRO A 194 -9.07 -37.03 -36.33
C PRO A 194 -9.48 -36.72 -34.89
N THR A 195 -10.71 -36.21 -34.72
CA THR A 195 -11.29 -36.02 -33.39
C THR A 195 -11.50 -37.34 -32.64
N HIS A 196 -11.54 -37.25 -31.30
CA HIS A 196 -11.65 -38.43 -30.45
C HIS A 196 -13.11 -38.83 -30.28
N ILE A 197 -13.34 -40.13 -30.08
CA ILE A 197 -14.65 -40.67 -29.72
C ILE A 197 -14.65 -40.94 -28.22
N ILE A 198 -15.71 -40.53 -27.53
CA ILE A 198 -15.99 -40.86 -26.14
C ILE A 198 -17.09 -41.92 -26.12
N ILE A 199 -16.78 -43.06 -25.50
CA ILE A 199 -17.73 -44.15 -25.25
C ILE A 199 -18.00 -44.19 -23.75
N LYS A 200 -19.24 -43.97 -23.34
CA LYS A 200 -19.70 -44.10 -21.97
C LYS A 200 -20.27 -45.51 -21.78
N LEU A 201 -19.67 -46.27 -20.88
CA LEU A 201 -20.16 -47.61 -20.52
C LEU A 201 -21.10 -47.53 -19.30
N THR A 202 -21.96 -48.53 -19.12
CA THR A 202 -22.82 -48.62 -17.93
C THR A 202 -22.05 -49.08 -16.68
N LYS A 203 -21.01 -49.91 -16.84
CA LYS A 203 -20.21 -50.46 -15.74
C LYS A 203 -18.74 -50.07 -15.83
N ILE A 204 -18.19 -49.59 -14.71
CA ILE A 204 -16.75 -49.26 -14.57
C ILE A 204 -15.87 -50.50 -14.76
N LYS A 205 -16.32 -51.67 -14.26
CA LYS A 205 -15.59 -52.94 -14.38
C LYS A 205 -15.30 -53.31 -15.84
N ASP A 206 -16.23 -53.02 -16.75
CA ASP A 206 -16.06 -53.35 -18.16
C ASP A 206 -15.09 -52.38 -18.84
N LYS A 207 -15.12 -51.09 -18.48
CA LYS A 207 -14.07 -50.13 -18.88
C LYS A 207 -12.68 -50.61 -18.48
N GLU A 208 -12.51 -51.00 -17.21
CA GLU A 208 -11.21 -51.42 -16.69
C GLU A 208 -10.67 -52.67 -17.40
N LYS A 209 -11.54 -53.67 -17.64
CA LYS A 209 -11.19 -54.87 -18.41
C LYS A 209 -10.74 -54.51 -19.83
N ILE A 210 -11.47 -53.63 -20.52
CA ILE A 210 -11.14 -53.21 -21.89
C ILE A 210 -9.81 -52.48 -21.94
N LEU A 211 -9.60 -51.50 -21.04
CA LEU A 211 -8.34 -50.76 -20.98
C LEU A 211 -7.16 -51.64 -20.57
N LYS A 212 -7.36 -52.64 -19.70
CA LYS A 212 -6.34 -53.62 -19.32
C LYS A 212 -5.94 -54.48 -20.52
N ALA A 213 -6.91 -55.08 -21.22
CA ALA A 213 -6.63 -55.88 -22.41
C ALA A 213 -5.97 -55.05 -23.52
N ALA A 214 -6.37 -53.79 -23.70
CA ALA A 214 -5.72 -52.89 -24.65
C ALA A 214 -4.24 -52.64 -24.30
N ARG A 215 -3.91 -52.48 -23.02
CA ARG A 215 -2.51 -52.34 -22.56
C ARG A 215 -1.71 -53.63 -22.77
N GLU A 216 -2.30 -54.79 -22.49
CA GLU A 216 -1.65 -56.10 -22.68
C GLU A 216 -1.38 -56.41 -24.15
N LYS A 217 -2.34 -56.09 -25.03
CA LYS A 217 -2.20 -56.28 -26.48
C LYS A 217 -1.17 -55.35 -27.12
N LYS A 218 -0.90 -54.19 -26.52
CA LYS A 218 -0.01 -53.09 -26.99
C LYS A 218 -0.44 -52.41 -28.29
N GLN A 219 -0.91 -53.14 -29.29
CA GLN A 219 -1.38 -52.61 -30.58
C GLN A 219 -2.86 -52.94 -30.81
N VAL A 220 -3.69 -51.90 -30.82
CA VAL A 220 -5.11 -52.00 -31.15
C VAL A 220 -5.30 -51.41 -32.54
N THR A 221 -6.05 -52.09 -33.41
CA THR A 221 -6.26 -51.63 -34.80
C THR A 221 -7.73 -51.55 -35.17
N TYR A 222 -8.08 -50.58 -36.01
CA TYR A 222 -9.40 -50.44 -36.65
C TYR A 222 -9.21 -50.36 -38.16
N LYS A 223 -9.83 -51.28 -38.92
CA LYS A 223 -9.67 -51.40 -40.39
C LYS A 223 -8.20 -51.32 -40.88
N GLY A 224 -7.25 -51.85 -40.08
CA GLY A 224 -5.82 -51.83 -40.40
C GLY A 224 -5.06 -50.60 -39.89
N THR A 225 -5.76 -49.56 -39.44
CA THR A 225 -5.18 -48.35 -38.85
C THR A 225 -4.93 -48.54 -37.34
N PRO A 226 -3.73 -48.25 -36.82
CA PRO A 226 -3.48 -48.26 -35.37
C PRO A 226 -4.32 -47.20 -34.65
N ILE A 227 -4.95 -47.60 -33.54
CA ILE A 227 -5.75 -46.72 -32.69
C ILE A 227 -5.30 -46.81 -31.23
N ARG A 228 -5.64 -45.79 -30.44
CA ARG A 228 -5.34 -45.75 -29.00
C ARG A 228 -6.63 -45.70 -28.20
N LEU A 229 -6.74 -46.63 -27.25
CA LEU A 229 -7.78 -46.62 -26.20
C LEU A 229 -7.16 -46.08 -24.91
N SER A 230 -7.78 -45.05 -24.33
CA SER A 230 -7.37 -44.46 -23.06
C SER A 230 -8.57 -44.17 -22.18
N ALA A 231 -8.36 -44.04 -20.88
CA ALA A 231 -9.40 -43.51 -20.00
C ALA A 231 -9.58 -42.00 -20.23
N ASP A 232 -10.81 -41.52 -20.07
CA ASP A 232 -11.13 -40.10 -20.00
C ASP A 232 -11.03 -39.63 -18.55
N PHE A 233 -10.35 -38.51 -18.33
CA PHE A 233 -10.08 -37.91 -17.02
C PHE A 233 -10.44 -36.42 -17.05
N SER A 234 -10.63 -35.83 -15.88
CA SER A 234 -10.66 -34.38 -15.69
C SER A 234 -9.35 -33.73 -16.17
N ALA A 235 -9.40 -32.43 -16.48
CA ALA A 235 -8.22 -31.71 -16.98
C ALA A 235 -7.13 -31.66 -15.89
N GLU A 236 -7.55 -31.52 -14.65
CA GLU A 236 -6.77 -31.46 -13.43
C GLU A 236 -6.05 -32.79 -13.19
N THR A 237 -6.76 -33.92 -13.30
CA THR A 237 -6.14 -35.25 -13.17
C THR A 237 -5.20 -35.57 -14.34
N LEU A 238 -5.49 -35.11 -15.56
CA LEU A 238 -4.55 -35.19 -16.67
C LEU A 238 -3.29 -34.36 -16.44
N GLN A 239 -3.44 -33.18 -15.84
CA GLN A 239 -2.34 -32.30 -15.54
C GLN A 239 -1.42 -32.89 -14.47
N ALA A 240 -1.97 -33.33 -13.34
CA ALA A 240 -1.22 -34.02 -12.29
C ALA A 240 -0.47 -35.24 -12.83
N ARG A 241 -1.08 -36.01 -13.74
CA ARG A 241 -0.42 -37.16 -14.40
C ARG A 241 0.78 -36.76 -15.26
N ARG A 242 0.73 -35.60 -15.93
CA ARG A 242 1.85 -35.08 -16.73
C ARG A 242 3.01 -34.69 -15.83
N GLU A 243 2.73 -33.92 -14.77
CA GLU A 243 3.72 -33.51 -13.78
C GLU A 243 4.42 -34.73 -13.15
N TRP A 244 3.65 -35.76 -12.76
CA TRP A 244 4.22 -37.03 -12.29
C TRP A 244 5.03 -37.77 -13.35
N HIS A 245 4.60 -37.74 -14.61
CA HIS A 245 5.35 -38.37 -15.70
C HIS A 245 6.72 -37.71 -15.90
N ASP A 246 6.77 -36.38 -15.84
CA ASP A 246 8.00 -35.60 -15.99
C ASP A 246 8.98 -35.92 -14.85
N ILE A 247 8.49 -35.97 -13.60
CA ILE A 247 9.29 -36.38 -12.44
C ILE A 247 9.83 -37.82 -12.63
N LEU A 248 8.98 -38.77 -13.01
CA LEU A 248 9.40 -40.16 -13.23
C LEU A 248 10.38 -40.30 -14.40
N HIS A 249 10.27 -39.46 -15.43
CA HIS A 249 11.20 -39.45 -16.55
C HIS A 249 12.61 -39.06 -16.09
N VAL A 250 12.72 -38.02 -15.25
CA VAL A 250 13.97 -37.61 -14.61
C VAL A 250 14.53 -38.71 -13.71
N MET A 251 13.68 -39.37 -12.91
CA MET A 251 14.10 -40.44 -12.00
C MET A 251 14.53 -41.74 -12.71
N LYS A 252 13.95 -42.06 -13.88
CA LYS A 252 14.27 -43.28 -14.63
C LYS A 252 15.69 -43.33 -15.18
N GLY A 253 16.41 -42.21 -15.20
CA GLY A 253 17.86 -42.20 -15.38
C GLY A 253 18.65 -42.97 -14.31
N LYS A 254 18.01 -43.41 -13.20
CA LYS A 254 18.66 -44.09 -12.07
C LYS A 254 18.10 -45.50 -11.67
N LYS A 255 16.94 -45.97 -12.21
CA LYS A 255 16.25 -47.32 -12.17
C LYS A 255 15.99 -48.08 -10.83
N PRO A 256 14.93 -48.94 -10.71
CA PRO A 256 13.77 -49.21 -11.61
C PRO A 256 12.35 -49.17 -10.88
N PRO A 257 11.23 -49.69 -11.45
CA PRO A 257 10.18 -48.95 -12.18
C PRO A 257 8.81 -48.83 -11.45
N THR A 258 8.31 -47.60 -11.24
CA THR A 258 7.00 -47.37 -10.60
C THR A 258 5.83 -47.34 -11.61
N LYS A 259 4.81 -48.19 -11.40
CA LYS A 259 3.52 -48.17 -12.13
C LYS A 259 2.61 -47.10 -11.53
N ILE A 260 1.94 -46.31 -12.38
CA ILE A 260 0.90 -45.36 -11.94
C ILE A 260 -0.48 -46.03 -12.06
N THR A 261 -1.16 -46.23 -10.92
CA THR A 261 -2.59 -46.62 -10.84
C THR A 261 -3.44 -45.43 -10.33
N LEU A 262 -4.72 -45.37 -10.70
CA LEU A 262 -5.65 -44.21 -10.63
C LEU A 262 -6.28 -43.93 -9.25
N PRO A 263 -6.85 -42.72 -8.99
CA PRO A 263 -6.72 -41.45 -9.72
C PRO A 263 -5.51 -40.66 -9.28
N SER A 264 -5.38 -40.28 -8.02
CA SER A 264 -4.33 -39.33 -7.58
C SER A 264 -3.63 -39.77 -6.29
N LYS A 265 -3.72 -41.06 -5.95
CA LYS A 265 -2.97 -41.63 -4.83
C LYS A 265 -1.82 -42.44 -5.39
N ALA A 266 -0.63 -41.85 -5.40
CA ALA A 266 0.60 -42.59 -5.50
C ALA A 266 0.71 -43.47 -4.24
N LEU A 267 0.17 -44.70 -4.30
CA LEU A 267 0.55 -45.73 -3.35
C LEU A 267 1.94 -46.22 -3.76
N LEU A 268 2.96 -45.56 -3.23
CA LEU A 268 4.29 -46.14 -3.07
C LEU A 268 4.17 -47.27 -2.05
N HIS A 269 4.01 -48.51 -2.53
CA HIS A 269 4.43 -49.66 -1.75
C HIS A 269 5.94 -49.77 -1.94
N ILE A 270 6.68 -49.45 -0.88
CA ILE A 270 8.03 -49.97 -0.62
C ILE A 270 7.90 -51.47 -0.41
#